data_AF-A0A7X8VS06-F1
#
_entry.id   AF-A0A7X8VS06-F1
#
_cell.length_a   1.000
_cell.length_b   1.000
_cell.length_c   1.000
_cell.angle_alpha   90.00
_cell.angle_beta   90.00
_cell.angle_gamma   90.00
#
_symmetry.space_group_name_H-M   'P 1'
#
loop_
_entity.id
_entity.type
_entity.pdbx_description
1 polymer ?
#
loop_
_entity_poly.entity_id
_entity_poly.type
_entity_poly.pdbx_seq_one_letter_code
_entity_poly.pdbx_strand_id
1 'polypeptide(L)'
;DEGSTKAGWYATHAFYDSSALQGLSIRRFVEAVQAEGVAGCRAGGNRPLHNHPLFSSFDIYGHGKPTARVFLPEDVDPRALTGELPETERINSRIWGEPWFKHYREEEIKPYAEAVRKVLENYEELLPGDQKQAEESGWALTRRKD
;
A
#
# COMPACT_ATOMS: atom_id res chain seq x y z
N ASP A 1 1.52 -26.92 1.93
CA ASP A 1 0.92 -27.05 0.58
C ASP A 1 1.92 -27.52 -0.43
N GLU A 2 1.77 -28.77 -0.83
CA GLU A 2 2.42 -29.32 -2.01
C GLU A 2 1.98 -28.48 -3.23
N GLY A 3 2.94 -27.97 -4.02
CA GLY A 3 2.67 -27.12 -5.19
C GLY A 3 2.63 -25.61 -4.95
N SER A 4 2.92 -25.11 -3.74
CA SER A 4 3.12 -23.66 -3.53
C SER A 4 4.48 -23.21 -4.06
N THR A 5 4.51 -22.51 -5.19
CA THR A 5 5.75 -22.00 -5.81
C THR A 5 6.19 -20.64 -5.28
N LYS A 6 5.36 -20.00 -4.44
CA LYS A 6 5.64 -18.67 -3.89
C LYS A 6 6.63 -18.67 -2.72
N ALA A 7 7.41 -19.74 -2.46
CA ALA A 7 8.54 -19.76 -1.51
C ALA A 7 8.32 -19.06 -0.14
N GLY A 8 7.09 -19.08 0.41
CA GLY A 8 6.76 -18.41 1.68
C GLY A 8 6.36 -16.93 1.57
N TRP A 9 6.20 -16.37 0.37
CA TRP A 9 5.70 -15.03 0.16
C TRP A 9 4.24 -14.93 0.60
N TYR A 10 4.00 -14.21 1.71
CA TYR A 10 2.66 -14.00 2.25
C TYR A 10 1.79 -13.26 1.24
N ALA A 11 2.14 -12.06 0.79
CA ALA A 11 1.44 -11.33 -0.26
C ALA A 11 2.47 -10.46 -1.00
N THR A 12 2.66 -10.72 -2.30
CA THR A 12 3.70 -10.02 -3.07
C THR A 12 3.21 -8.63 -3.44
N HIS A 13 4.16 -7.70 -3.48
CA HIS A 13 3.98 -6.38 -4.06
C HIS A 13 5.10 -6.17 -5.08
N ALA A 14 4.77 -5.52 -6.19
CA ALA A 14 5.72 -5.10 -7.19
C ALA A 14 6.09 -3.62 -6.98
N PHE A 15 7.34 -3.27 -7.28
CA PHE A 15 7.76 -1.88 -7.32
C PHE A 15 7.16 -1.17 -8.54
N TYR A 16 6.87 0.10 -8.38
CA TYR A 16 6.36 0.99 -9.41
C TYR A 16 7.24 2.23 -9.50
N ASP A 17 7.81 2.46 -10.67
CA ASP A 17 8.60 3.64 -10.97
C ASP A 17 7.79 4.59 -11.85
N SER A 18 7.15 5.57 -11.20
CA SER A 18 6.39 6.62 -11.90
C SER A 18 7.26 7.42 -12.88
N SER A 19 8.56 7.59 -12.60
CA SER A 19 9.44 8.38 -13.47
C SER A 19 9.70 7.70 -14.81
N ALA A 20 9.75 6.36 -14.83
CA ALA A 20 9.82 5.57 -16.05
C ALA A 20 8.56 5.68 -16.92
N LEU A 21 7.46 6.19 -16.37
CA LEU A 21 6.16 6.36 -17.02
C LEU A 21 5.73 7.83 -17.09
N GLN A 22 6.71 8.73 -17.27
CA GLN A 22 6.49 10.19 -17.41
C GLN A 22 5.67 10.82 -16.27
N GLY A 23 5.77 10.23 -15.07
CA GLY A 23 5.07 10.72 -13.88
C GLY A 23 3.61 10.25 -13.77
N LEU A 24 3.21 9.17 -14.47
CA LEU A 24 1.91 8.53 -14.29
C LEU A 24 1.78 8.03 -12.84
N SER A 25 0.69 8.39 -12.16
CA SER A 25 0.41 7.97 -10.80
C SER A 25 0.11 6.48 -10.71
N ILE A 26 0.52 5.87 -9.59
CA ILE A 26 0.32 4.42 -9.38
C ILE A 26 -1.17 4.07 -9.27
N ARG A 27 -1.99 4.95 -8.68
CA ARG A 27 -3.45 4.78 -8.69
C ARG A 27 -4.03 4.75 -10.10
N ARG A 28 -3.65 5.69 -10.98
CA ARG A 28 -4.13 5.71 -12.36
C ARG A 28 -3.71 4.46 -13.12
N PHE A 29 -2.47 4.00 -12.91
CA PHE A 29 -1.98 2.74 -13.45
C PHE A 29 -2.82 1.54 -12.98
N VAL A 30 -3.05 1.39 -11.66
CA VAL A 30 -3.83 0.27 -11.11
C VAL A 30 -5.30 0.31 -11.55
N GLU A 31 -5.92 1.49 -11.62
CA GLU A 31 -7.28 1.67 -12.15
C GLU A 31 -7.38 1.19 -13.61
N ALA A 32 -6.38 1.52 -14.44
CA ALA A 32 -6.32 1.05 -15.82
C ALA A 32 -6.12 -0.46 -15.91
N VAL A 33 -5.24 -1.03 -15.07
CA VAL A 33 -5.06 -2.50 -15.00
C VAL A 33 -6.37 -3.17 -14.62
N GLN A 34 -7.12 -2.64 -13.65
CA GLN A 34 -8.42 -3.20 -13.28
C GLN A 34 -9.46 -3.07 -14.40
N ALA A 35 -9.42 -2.00 -15.19
CA ALA A 35 -10.32 -1.79 -16.33
C ALA A 35 -10.13 -2.82 -17.46
N GLU A 36 -8.98 -3.50 -17.51
CA GLU A 36 -8.73 -4.64 -18.42
C GLU A 36 -9.47 -5.93 -18.01
N GLY A 37 -10.31 -5.87 -16.97
CA GLY A 37 -11.16 -6.99 -16.55
C GLY A 37 -10.55 -7.88 -15.48
N VAL A 38 -9.42 -7.47 -14.88
CA VAL A 38 -8.75 -8.19 -13.80
C VAL A 38 -8.99 -7.51 -12.44
N ALA A 39 -9.40 -8.28 -11.43
CA ALA A 39 -9.83 -7.72 -10.15
C ALA A 39 -8.77 -7.90 -9.06
N GLY A 40 -8.77 -7.02 -8.05
CA GLY A 40 -7.97 -7.23 -6.83
C GLY A 40 -6.52 -6.75 -6.90
N CYS A 41 -6.07 -6.19 -8.02
CA CYS A 41 -4.85 -5.36 -8.04
C CYS A 41 -5.07 -4.09 -7.23
N ARG A 42 -4.13 -3.67 -6.38
CA ARG A 42 -4.28 -2.49 -5.50
C ARG A 42 -3.02 -1.64 -5.50
N ALA A 43 -3.19 -0.32 -5.52
CA ALA A 43 -2.10 0.63 -5.31
C ALA A 43 -1.76 0.71 -3.82
N GLY A 44 -0.46 0.84 -3.52
CA GLY A 44 0.07 0.92 -2.18
C GLY A 44 -0.06 -0.38 -1.37
N GLY A 45 0.26 -0.26 -0.08
CA GLY A 45 0.05 -1.25 0.96
C GLY A 45 -0.63 -0.61 2.17
N ASN A 46 -0.15 -0.88 3.38
CA ASN A 46 -0.68 -0.26 4.60
C ASN A 46 -0.24 1.20 4.74
N ARG A 47 -1.07 2.05 5.35
CA ARG A 47 -0.61 3.38 5.79
C ARG A 47 0.56 3.24 6.79
N PRO A 48 1.58 4.11 6.73
CA PRO A 48 2.68 4.12 7.69
C PRO A 48 2.16 4.18 9.13
N LEU A 49 2.49 3.16 9.92
CA LEU A 49 1.92 2.98 11.24
C LEU A 49 2.46 4.01 12.26
N HIS A 50 3.69 4.49 12.07
CA HIS A 50 4.30 5.51 12.94
C HIS A 50 3.53 6.86 12.92
N ASN A 51 2.77 7.11 11.85
CA ASN A 51 1.91 8.30 11.74
C ASN A 51 0.54 8.11 12.41
N HIS A 52 0.19 6.89 12.83
CA HIS A 52 -1.10 6.60 13.42
C HIS A 52 -1.22 7.24 14.83
N PRO A 53 -2.29 8.00 15.13
CA PRO A 53 -2.50 8.67 16.43
C PRO A 53 -2.35 7.76 17.66
N LEU A 54 -2.77 6.50 17.55
CA LEU A 54 -2.51 5.43 18.53
C LEU A 54 -1.09 5.42 19.13
N PHE A 55 -0.07 5.73 18.33
CA PHE A 55 1.33 5.69 18.78
C PHE A 55 1.83 6.99 19.42
N SER A 56 1.03 8.05 19.44
CA SER A 56 1.50 9.37 19.92
C SER A 56 0.50 10.17 20.75
N SER A 57 -0.81 10.05 20.50
CA SER A 57 -1.82 10.96 21.06
C SER A 57 -3.02 10.30 21.73
N PHE A 58 -3.23 8.98 21.60
CA PHE A 58 -4.35 8.31 22.28
C PHE A 58 -4.00 7.82 23.69
N ASP A 59 -4.95 8.01 24.60
CA ASP A 59 -4.99 7.32 25.89
C ASP A 59 -5.83 6.03 25.76
N ILE A 60 -5.15 4.91 25.61
CA ILE A 60 -5.75 3.60 25.35
C ILE A 60 -6.28 2.97 26.65
N TYR A 61 -5.62 3.26 27.78
CA TYR A 61 -5.86 2.59 29.05
C TYR A 61 -6.43 3.49 30.14
N GLY A 62 -6.75 4.76 29.83
CA GLY A 62 -7.37 5.68 30.77
C GLY A 62 -6.40 6.27 31.80
N HIS A 63 -5.15 6.50 31.41
CA HIS A 63 -4.11 7.10 32.25
C HIS A 63 -4.24 8.62 32.42
N GLY A 64 -5.16 9.28 31.71
CA GLY A 64 -5.32 10.73 31.71
C GLY A 64 -4.32 11.49 30.83
N LYS A 65 -3.46 10.77 30.10
CA LYS A 65 -2.54 11.30 29.09
C LYS A 65 -2.26 10.24 28.00
N PRO A 66 -1.72 10.61 26.83
CA PRO A 66 -1.41 9.63 25.78
C PRO A 66 -0.60 8.45 26.32
N THR A 67 -1.04 7.23 26.03
CA THR A 67 -0.45 6.00 26.60
C THR A 67 1.04 5.88 26.27
N ALA A 68 1.46 6.33 25.09
CA ALA A 68 2.86 6.37 24.69
C ALA A 68 3.74 7.29 25.57
N ARG A 69 3.16 8.19 26.37
CA ARG A 69 3.85 9.18 27.21
C ARG A 69 3.81 8.86 28.72
N VAL A 70 3.21 7.75 29.11
CA VAL A 70 2.95 7.45 30.54
C VAL A 70 4.24 7.31 31.34
N PHE A 71 5.24 6.64 30.75
CA PHE A 71 6.52 6.33 31.39
C PHE A 71 7.70 7.09 30.76
N LEU A 72 7.43 8.10 29.94
CA LEU A 72 8.45 8.98 29.40
C LEU A 72 8.58 10.24 30.26
N PRO A 73 9.76 10.89 30.31
CA PRO A 73 9.89 12.24 30.83
C PRO A 73 8.91 13.21 30.15
N GLU A 74 8.40 14.20 30.86
CA GLU A 74 7.34 15.11 30.39
C GLU A 74 7.72 15.91 29.14
N ASP A 75 9.02 16.16 28.93
CA ASP A 75 9.58 16.89 27.79
C ASP A 75 9.89 16.01 26.56
N VAL A 76 9.70 14.69 26.66
CA VAL A 76 9.99 13.76 25.58
C VAL A 76 8.76 13.56 24.69
N ASP A 77 8.89 13.90 23.42
CA ASP A 77 7.89 13.58 22.41
C ASP A 77 8.16 12.22 21.75
N PRO A 78 7.24 11.23 21.84
CA PRO A 78 7.41 9.93 21.20
C PRO A 78 7.67 10.00 19.68
N ARG A 79 7.15 11.01 18.98
CA ARG A 79 7.39 11.17 17.54
C ARG A 79 8.84 11.55 17.25
N ALA A 80 9.42 12.42 18.06
CA ALA A 80 10.83 12.80 17.93
C ALA A 80 11.77 11.60 18.12
N LEU A 81 11.37 10.58 18.89
CA LEU A 81 12.14 9.34 19.07
C LEU A 81 12.15 8.45 17.83
N THR A 82 11.08 8.47 17.04
CA THR A 82 11.01 7.68 15.79
C THR A 82 11.82 8.32 14.67
N GLY A 83 11.86 9.66 14.64
CA GLY A 83 12.46 10.42 13.55
C GLY A 83 11.64 10.36 12.26
N GLU A 84 12.18 10.93 11.19
CA GLU A 84 11.57 10.86 9.86
C GLU A 84 11.83 9.50 9.20
N LEU A 85 10.80 8.94 8.56
CA LEU A 85 10.90 7.67 7.83
C LEU A 85 10.51 7.88 6.37
N PRO A 86 11.28 8.68 5.60
CA PRO A 86 10.87 9.18 4.29
C PRO A 86 10.55 8.08 3.27
N GLU A 87 11.30 6.97 3.29
CA GLU A 87 11.02 5.82 2.43
C GLU A 87 9.72 5.11 2.81
N THR A 88 9.42 5.02 4.12
CA THR A 88 8.16 4.44 4.60
C THR A 88 6.99 5.36 4.26
N GLU A 89 7.16 6.67 4.37
CA GLU A 89 6.14 7.67 4.05
C GLU A 89 5.79 7.68 2.55
N ARG A 90 6.78 7.41 1.69
CA ARG A 90 6.61 7.40 0.23
C ARG A 90 6.26 6.03 -0.35
N ILE A 91 6.34 4.95 0.42
CA ILE A 91 6.23 3.59 -0.12
C ILE A 91 4.92 3.34 -0.87
N ASN A 92 3.81 3.93 -0.43
CA ASN A 92 2.50 3.69 -1.02
C ASN A 92 2.36 4.23 -2.45
N SER A 93 3.19 5.19 -2.87
CA SER A 93 3.25 5.64 -4.27
C SER A 93 4.21 4.82 -5.15
N ARG A 94 4.87 3.80 -4.57
CA ARG A 94 5.97 3.04 -5.18
C ARG A 94 5.76 1.54 -5.19
N ILE A 95 4.67 1.05 -4.60
CA ILE A 95 4.34 -0.38 -4.59
C ILE A 95 2.88 -0.60 -4.97
N TRP A 96 2.61 -1.67 -5.69
CA TRP A 96 1.25 -2.16 -5.92
C TRP A 96 1.23 -3.66 -5.72
N GLY A 97 0.08 -4.21 -5.35
CA GLY A 97 -0.09 -5.64 -5.13
C GLY A 97 -1.00 -6.26 -6.18
N GLU A 98 -0.63 -7.44 -6.66
CA GLU A 98 -1.54 -8.33 -7.38
C GLU A 98 -2.42 -9.15 -6.40
N PRO A 99 -3.44 -9.88 -6.89
CA PRO A 99 -4.24 -10.74 -6.03
C PRO A 99 -3.43 -11.79 -5.27
N TRP A 100 -4.06 -12.35 -4.26
CA TRP A 100 -3.43 -13.35 -3.42
C TRP A 100 -3.37 -14.73 -4.09
N PHE A 101 -2.57 -14.87 -5.14
CA PHE A 101 -2.34 -16.13 -5.84
C PHE A 101 -1.59 -17.12 -4.93
N LYS A 102 -2.35 -17.94 -4.22
CA LYS A 102 -1.85 -19.00 -3.33
C LYS A 102 -1.33 -20.22 -4.08
N HIS A 103 -1.95 -20.51 -5.21
CA HIS A 103 -1.61 -21.61 -6.10
C HIS A 103 -1.24 -21.04 -7.46
N TYR A 104 -0.27 -21.67 -8.12
CA TYR A 104 0.07 -21.31 -9.48
C TYR A 104 -0.97 -21.90 -10.45
N ARG A 105 -1.86 -21.04 -10.96
CA ARG A 105 -2.89 -21.37 -11.94
C ARG A 105 -2.71 -20.47 -13.14
N GLU A 106 -1.95 -20.95 -14.12
CA GLU A 106 -1.50 -20.13 -15.24
C GLU A 106 -2.65 -19.48 -16.01
N GLU A 107 -3.71 -20.22 -16.32
CA GLU A 107 -4.89 -19.70 -17.05
C GLU A 107 -5.58 -18.55 -16.31
N GLU A 108 -5.55 -18.54 -14.97
CA GLU A 108 -6.13 -17.47 -14.15
C GLU A 108 -5.15 -16.29 -13.98
N ILE A 109 -3.84 -16.55 -13.94
CA ILE A 109 -2.80 -15.55 -13.67
C ILE A 109 -2.38 -14.80 -14.93
N LYS A 110 -2.29 -15.49 -16.08
CA LYS A 110 -1.80 -14.92 -17.34
C LYS A 110 -2.57 -13.66 -17.79
N PRO A 111 -3.91 -13.58 -17.67
CA PRO A 111 -4.64 -12.34 -17.98
C PRO A 111 -4.19 -11.12 -17.16
N TYR A 112 -3.74 -11.31 -15.91
CA TYR A 112 -3.21 -10.21 -15.09
C TYR A 112 -1.88 -9.70 -15.63
N ALA A 113 -0.99 -10.60 -16.02
CA ALA A 113 0.29 -10.24 -16.62
C ALA A 113 0.07 -9.52 -17.97
N GLU A 114 -0.88 -9.99 -18.78
CA GLU A 114 -1.26 -9.37 -20.05
C GLU A 114 -1.89 -7.99 -19.87
N ALA A 115 -2.77 -7.82 -18.88
CA ALA A 115 -3.35 -6.52 -18.52
C ALA A 115 -2.28 -5.51 -18.11
N VAL A 116 -1.37 -5.90 -17.21
CA VAL A 116 -0.24 -5.06 -16.79
C VAL A 116 0.62 -4.67 -17.98
N ARG A 117 1.00 -5.64 -18.83
CA ARG A 117 1.79 -5.39 -20.02
C ARG A 117 1.10 -4.41 -20.96
N LYS A 118 -0.19 -4.61 -21.26
CA LYS A 118 -0.97 -3.73 -22.13
C LYS A 118 -1.03 -2.30 -21.59
N VAL A 119 -1.29 -2.14 -20.29
CA VAL A 119 -1.33 -0.81 -19.65
C VAL A 119 0.04 -0.13 -19.72
N LEU A 120 1.13 -0.85 -19.45
CA LEU A 120 2.49 -0.30 -19.55
C LEU A 120 2.89 0.03 -20.99
N GLU A 121 2.45 -0.73 -21.98
CA GLU A 121 2.72 -0.45 -23.40
C GLU A 121 1.94 0.77 -23.93
N ASN A 122 0.84 1.16 -23.26
CA ASN A 122 -0.06 2.25 -23.70
C ASN A 122 -0.25 3.35 -22.64
N TYR A 123 0.70 3.48 -21.69
CA TYR A 123 0.55 4.35 -20.53
C TYR A 123 0.34 5.84 -20.88
N GLU A 124 0.84 6.28 -22.04
CA GLU A 124 0.74 7.66 -22.49
C GLU A 124 -0.72 8.12 -22.66
N GLU A 125 -1.62 7.20 -23.03
CA GLU A 125 -3.06 7.48 -23.13
C GLU A 125 -3.71 7.78 -21.77
N LEU A 126 -3.06 7.37 -20.67
CA LEU A 126 -3.56 7.56 -19.33
C LEU A 126 -3.16 8.92 -18.73
N LEU A 127 -2.09 9.55 -19.25
CA LEU A 127 -1.52 10.79 -18.70
C LEU A 127 -2.52 11.96 -18.67
N PRO A 128 -3.32 12.24 -19.72
CA PRO A 128 -4.22 13.41 -19.72
C PRO A 128 -5.32 13.36 -18.64
N GLY A 129 -5.70 12.16 -18.18
CA GLY A 129 -6.73 11.95 -17.17
C GLY A 129 -6.19 11.68 -15.75
N ASP A 130 -4.88 11.72 -15.57
CA ASP A 130 -4.27 11.42 -14.28
C ASP A 130 -4.41 12.58 -13.30
N GLN A 131 -5.22 12.38 -12.26
CA GLN A 131 -5.47 13.39 -11.22
C GLN A 131 -4.34 13.50 -10.19
N LYS A 132 -3.36 12.58 -10.20
CA LYS A 132 -2.20 12.56 -9.28
C LYS A 132 -2.60 12.70 -7.80
N GLN A 133 -3.74 12.10 -7.43
CA GLN A 133 -4.20 12.14 -6.04
C GLN A 133 -3.18 11.44 -5.13
N ALA A 134 -3.03 11.96 -3.91
CA ALA A 134 -2.24 11.29 -2.89
C ALA A 134 -2.87 9.91 -2.59
N GLU A 135 -2.02 8.90 -2.40
CA GLU A 135 -2.47 7.54 -2.14
C GLU A 135 -3.11 7.45 -0.74
N GLU A 136 -4.43 7.33 -0.71
CA GLU A 136 -5.17 7.02 0.51
C GLU A 136 -5.22 5.50 0.72
N SER A 137 -4.14 4.91 1.24
CA SER A 137 -4.24 3.56 1.80
C SER A 137 -5.09 3.56 3.08
N GLY A 138 -5.48 2.41 3.63
CA GLY A 138 -6.18 2.34 4.92
C GLY A 138 -5.23 1.96 6.06
N TRP A 139 -5.61 2.26 7.30
CA TRP A 139 -5.17 1.42 8.43
C TRP A 139 -6.09 0.20 8.46
N ALA A 140 -5.52 -1.00 8.39
CA ALA A 140 -6.28 -2.24 8.44
C ALA A 140 -6.86 -2.43 9.85
N LEU A 141 -8.09 -1.95 10.06
CA LEU A 141 -8.82 -2.08 11.30
C LEU A 141 -9.89 -3.17 11.14
N THR A 142 -9.96 -4.07 12.11
CA THR A 142 -11.05 -5.07 12.14
C THR A 142 -12.35 -4.34 12.46
N ARG A 143 -13.38 -4.51 11.62
CA ARG A 143 -14.71 -4.00 11.94
C ARG A 143 -15.19 -4.67 13.22
N ARG A 144 -15.60 -3.90 14.23
CA ARG A 144 -16.31 -4.49 15.38
C ARG A 144 -17.61 -5.10 14.84
N LYS A 145 -17.96 -6.30 15.33
CA LYS A 145 -19.33 -6.80 15.16
C LYS A 145 -20.23 -5.84 15.93
N ASP A 146 -21.17 -5.23 15.23
CA ASP A 146 -22.29 -4.50 15.82
C ASP A 146 -23.13 -5.47 16.68
#